data_AF-A0A317MMK4-F1
#
_entry.id   AF-A0A317MMK4-F1
#
_cell.length_a   1.000
_cell.length_b   1.000
_cell.length_c   1.000
_cell.angle_alpha   90.00
_cell.angle_beta   90.00
_cell.angle_gamma   90.00
#
_symmetry.space_group_name_H-M   'P 1'
#
loop_
_entity.id
_entity.type
_entity.pdbx_description
1 polymer ?
#
loop_
_entity_poly.entity_id
_entity_poly.type
_entity_poly.pdbx_seq_one_letter_code
_entity_poly.pdbx_strand_id
1 'polypeptide(L)' 'MREFALTLHLRLHDSLTALRRAHAVGDDDLATAQAGEVEDLVEIAARHGIDIAGYAGLTSHRALTTAS' A
#
# COMPACT_ATOMS: atom_id res chain seq x y z
N MET A 1 -14.58 -3.54 16.52
CA MET A 1 -13.17 -3.53 16.05
C MET A 1 -12.88 -4.47 14.88
N ARG A 2 -13.44 -5.70 14.83
CA ARG A 2 -13.19 -6.66 13.72
C ARG A 2 -13.56 -6.13 12.32
N GLU A 3 -14.70 -5.45 12.21
CA GLU A 3 -15.19 -4.93 10.92
C GLU A 3 -14.30 -3.84 10.35
N PHE A 4 -13.83 -2.91 11.19
CA PHE A 4 -12.88 -1.88 10.80
C PHE A 4 -11.55 -2.46 10.28
N ALA A 5 -10.99 -3.43 11.01
CA ALA A 5 -9.77 -4.12 10.60
C ALA A 5 -9.95 -4.89 9.27
N LEU A 6 -11.12 -5.53 9.07
CA LEU A 6 -11.44 -6.20 7.81
C LEU A 6 -11.52 -5.21 6.64
N THR A 7 -12.18 -4.07 6.84
CA THR A 7 -12.28 -3.01 5.82
C THR A 7 -10.91 -2.46 5.45
N LEU A 8 -10.04 -2.19 6.43
CA LEU A 8 -8.67 -1.76 6.17
C LEU A 8 -7.89 -2.79 5.36
N HIS A 9 -8.00 -4.07 5.73
CA HIS A 9 -7.32 -5.16 5.04
C HIS A 9 -7.76 -5.28 3.57
N LEU A 10 -9.07 -5.17 3.30
CA LEU A 10 -9.61 -5.23 1.94
C LEU A 10 -9.15 -4.03 1.10
N ARG A 11 -9.25 -2.81 1.65
CA ARG A 11 -8.79 -1.60 0.93
C ARG A 11 -7.30 -1.67 0.59
N LEU A 12 -6.48 -2.10 1.56
CA LEU A 12 -5.05 -2.29 1.32
C LEU A 12 -4.76 -3.35 0.26
N HIS A 13 -5.49 -4.47 0.28
CA HIS A 13 -5.35 -5.52 -0.74
C HIS A 13 -5.69 -4.99 -2.14
N ASP A 14 -6.76 -4.22 -2.25
CA ASP A 14 -7.22 -3.65 -3.51
C ASP A 14 -6.23 -2.62 -4.06
N SER A 15 -5.76 -1.70 -3.20
CA SER A 15 -4.75 -0.70 -3.59
C SER A 15 -3.43 -1.32 -4.01
N LEU A 16 -2.96 -2.36 -3.30
CA LEU A 16 -1.75 -3.10 -3.72
C LEU A 16 -1.94 -3.87 -5.02
N THR A 17 -3.14 -4.40 -5.27
CA THR A 17 -3.44 -5.09 -6.52
C THR A 17 -3.49 -4.10 -7.68
N ALA A 18 -4.09 -2.93 -7.47
CA ALA A 18 -4.09 -1.82 -8.42
C ALA A 18 -2.66 -1.30 -8.68
N LEU A 19 -1.84 -1.13 -7.64
CA LEU A 19 -0.44 -0.71 -7.75
C LEU A 19 0.38 -1.70 -8.59
N ARG A 20 0.27 -3.00 -8.31
CA ARG A 20 0.94 -4.05 -9.10
C ARG A 20 0.52 -4.02 -10.56
N ARG A 21 -0.77 -3.80 -10.82
CA ARG A 21 -1.29 -3.67 -12.19
C ARG A 21 -0.77 -2.42 -12.87
N ALA A 22 -0.74 -1.28 -12.18
CA ALA A 22 -0.23 -0.01 -12.70
C ALA A 22 1.23 -0.14 -13.14
N HIS A 23 2.08 -0.74 -12.30
CA HIS A 23 3.45 -1.06 -12.66
C HIS A 23 3.54 -2.01 -13.87
N ALA A 24 2.69 -3.05 -13.93
CA ALA A 24 2.70 -4.01 -15.03
C ALA A 24 2.34 -3.39 -16.40
N VAL A 25 1.58 -2.29 -16.41
CA VAL A 25 1.19 -1.58 -17.64
C VAL A 25 1.96 -0.26 -17.86
N GLY A 26 2.86 0.10 -16.95
CA GLY A 26 3.64 1.35 -17.01
C GLY A 26 2.82 2.61 -16.72
N ASP A 27 1.74 2.51 -15.95
CA ASP A 27 0.91 3.64 -15.55
C ASP A 27 1.46 4.27 -14.25
N ASP A 28 2.44 5.16 -14.42
CA ASP A 28 3.20 5.78 -13.32
C ASP A 28 2.34 6.71 -12.44
N ASP A 29 1.34 7.37 -13.04
CA ASP A 29 0.41 8.25 -12.32
C ASP A 29 -0.49 7.43 -11.39
N LEU A 30 -1.08 6.34 -11.92
CA LEU A 30 -1.86 5.42 -11.10
C LEU A 30 -1.00 4.75 -10.03
N ALA A 31 0.23 4.35 -10.37
CA ALA A 31 1.14 3.77 -9.39
C ALA A 31 1.45 4.74 -8.24
N THR A 32 1.72 6.01 -8.56
CA THR A 32 1.96 7.04 -7.55
C THR A 32 0.72 7.28 -6.68
N ALA A 33 -0.47 7.34 -7.26
CA ALA A 33 -1.72 7.50 -6.52
C ALA A 33 -1.99 6.31 -5.58
N GLN A 34 -1.79 5.07 -6.05
CA GLN A 34 -2.00 3.88 -5.21
C GLN A 34 -0.95 3.73 -4.12
N ALA A 35 0.29 4.17 -4.34
CA ALA A 35 1.31 4.19 -3.29
C ALA A 35 0.91 5.11 -2.13
N GLY A 36 0.41 6.32 -2.43
CA GLY A 36 -0.08 7.26 -1.40
C GLY A 36 -1.26 6.71 -0.61
N GLU A 37 -2.25 6.10 -1.28
CA GLU A 37 -3.38 5.46 -0.59
C GLU A 37 -2.92 4.34 0.36
N VAL A 38 -1.94 3.53 -0.03
CA VAL A 38 -1.39 2.48 0.85
C VAL A 38 -0.72 3.09 2.08
N GLU A 39 0.05 4.17 1.93
CA GLU A 39 0.67 4.88 3.05
C GLU A 39 -0.38 5.43 4.04
N ASP A 40 -1.42 6.07 3.53
CA ASP A 40 -2.53 6.61 4.33
C ASP A 40 -3.25 5.50 5.11
N LEU A 41 -3.55 4.38 4.46
CA LEU A 41 -4.22 3.24 5.09
C LEU A 41 -3.36 2.58 6.18
N VAL A 42 -2.04 2.49 5.96
CA VAL A 42 -1.09 2.01 6.98
C VAL A 42 -1.05 2.96 8.17
N GLU A 43 -1.02 4.27 7.92
CA GLU A 43 -1.01 5.28 8.99
C GLU A 43 -2.30 5.24 9.81
N ILE A 44 -3.46 5.11 9.15
CA ILE A 44 -4.76 4.93 9.81
C ILE A 44 -4.72 3.69 10.70
N ALA A 45 -4.27 2.55 10.19
CA ALA A 45 -4.22 1.33 10.98
C ALA A 45 -3.30 1.45 12.21
N ALA A 46 -2.12 2.06 12.05
CA ALA A 46 -1.20 2.31 13.14
C ALA A 46 -1.83 3.20 14.23
N ARG A 47 -2.55 4.26 13.83
CA ARG A 47 -3.30 5.13 14.77
C ARG A 47 -4.38 4.37 15.54
N HIS A 48 -4.91 3.29 14.98
CA HIS A 48 -5.90 2.43 15.62
C HIS A 48 -5.28 1.20 16.34
N GLY A 49 -3.95 1.12 16.43
CA GLY A 49 -3.24 0.02 17.10
C GLY A 49 -3.29 -1.31 16.33
N ILE A 50 -3.54 -1.27 15.03
CA ILE A 50 -3.57 -2.44 14.16
C ILE A 50 -2.20 -2.55 13.49
N ASP A 51 -1.45 -3.61 13.85
CA ASP A 51 -0.20 -3.95 13.19
C ASP A 51 -0.49 -4.60 11.84
N ILE A 52 0.01 -3.98 10.76
CA ILE A 52 -0.13 -4.49 9.39
C ILE A 52 1.24 -4.80 8.75
N ALA A 53 2.25 -5.18 9.54
CA ALA A 53 3.63 -5.45 9.10
C ALA A 53 3.79 -6.24 7.79
N GLY A 54 2.81 -7.06 7.38
CA GLY A 54 2.80 -7.75 6.08
C GLY A 54 2.66 -6.85 4.83
N TYR A 55 2.20 -5.60 4.96
CA TYR A 55 1.93 -4.68 3.84
C TYR A 55 3.05 -3.66 3.60
N ALA A 56 3.75 -3.24 4.66
CA ALA A 56 4.86 -2.27 4.58
C ALA A 56 6.05 -2.78 3.73
N GLY A 57 6.23 -4.10 3.64
CA GLY A 57 7.25 -4.69 2.76
C GLY A 57 6.98 -4.51 1.26
N LEU A 58 5.76 -4.15 0.86
CA LEU A 58 5.35 -4.05 -0.55
C LEU A 58 5.48 -2.62 -1.11
N THR A 59 5.48 -1.58 -0.27
CA THR A 59 5.72 -0.19 -0.68
C THR A 59 7.20 0.16 -0.78
N SER A 60 8.08 -0.64 -0.16
CA SER A 60 9.52 -0.37 -0.08
C SER A 60 10.31 -0.65 -1.36
N HIS A 61 9.67 -0.99 -2.49
CA HIS A 61 10.35 -1.23 -3.77
C HIS A 61 10.65 0.04 -4.58
N ARG A 62 10.90 1.18 -3.90
CA ARG A 62 11.31 2.45 -4.51
C ARG A 62 12.58 3.04 -3.87
N ALA A 63 13.50 2.20 -3.39
CA ALA A 63 14.73 2.66 -2.74
C ALA A 63 16.04 2.00 -3.20
N LEU A 64 16.04 1.13 -4.23
CA LEU A 64 17.26 0.39 -4.63
C LEU A 64 17.67 0.52 -6.12
N THR A 65 17.09 1.44 -6.88
CA THR A 65 17.50 1.68 -8.28
C THR A 65 18.36 2.94 -8.49
N THR A 66 18.80 3.62 -7.42
CA THR A 66 19.65 4.84 -7.49
C THR A 66 20.96 4.73 -6.71
N ALA A 67 21.55 3.54 -6.60
CA ALA A 67 22.95 3.39 -6.23
C ALA A 67 23.71 2.77 -7.40
N SER A 68 24.32 3.64 -8.21
CA SER A 68 25.39 3.31 -9.16
C SER A 68 26.67 2.88 -8.44
#